data_AF-A0AAU4G9Q9-F1
#
_entry.id   AF-A0AAU4G9Q9-F1
#
_cell.length_a   1.000
_cell.length_b   1.000
_cell.length_c   1.000
_cell.angle_alpha   90.00
_cell.angle_beta   90.00
_cell.angle_gamma   90.00
#
_symmetry.space_group_name_H-M   'P 1'
#
loop_
_entity.id
_entity.type
_entity.pdbx_description
1 polymer ?
#
loop_
_entity_poly.entity_id
_entity_poly.type
_entity_poly.pdbx_seq_one_letter_code
_entity_poly.pdbx_strand_id
1 'polypeptide(L)'
;MPYVLGIDVAHARTHAATRLRQGDGWDVPEPLWLGEQTPAAASALFLDDEGYLLTGDAAARAGAAVPSRLLTGFHRRIGDDVPMLIEGDAFSPESLTTVLVEGIAEHAAAQFGGAPRHLVVTHPGDWGDYRRDLLRRALAESGFAAVTLLPGSIAALYAHLPEPGAGDQTAAVCEFGPDGVTVTLATASGASGWVARTSTEGVAPAAAVSTAFALAHTSSVMPDALAGIVFCGEPGPGALPGRLPCPVFAGPQPALTAAFGASSLAAQRTSPPSRRERPAAETTLLPRVDHPPELTERPARPPVDIKPFELPEPEGAAKLLRRWRPLAAAAAVLAIGSSILIATLSSHEATADKGTTPPHSATLSSCAHPGAAPTGEGHC
;
A
#
# COMPACT_ATOMS: atom_id res chain seq x y z
N MET A 1 -15.77 -8.30 10.25
CA MET A 1 -16.52 -7.32 9.42
C MET A 1 -15.94 -7.34 8.01
N PRO A 2 -16.74 -7.28 6.92
CA PRO A 2 -16.17 -7.31 5.57
C PRO A 2 -15.46 -5.99 5.27
N TYR A 3 -14.23 -6.09 4.80
CA TYR A 3 -13.39 -4.95 4.45
C TYR A 3 -12.60 -5.25 3.16
N VAL A 4 -12.07 -4.20 2.53
CA VAL A 4 -11.04 -4.30 1.48
C VAL A 4 -9.77 -3.59 1.94
N LEU A 5 -8.63 -3.99 1.39
CA LEU A 5 -7.31 -3.49 1.80
C LEU A 5 -6.52 -2.98 0.59
N GLY A 6 -6.00 -1.77 0.70
CA GLY A 6 -4.99 -1.21 -0.20
C GLY A 6 -3.66 -1.04 0.55
N ILE A 7 -2.57 -1.54 -0.02
CA ILE A 7 -1.21 -1.41 0.54
C ILE A 7 -0.36 -0.67 -0.47
N ASP A 8 0.24 0.45 -0.05
CA ASP A 8 1.25 1.17 -0.80
C ASP A 8 2.65 0.88 -0.26
N VAL A 9 3.44 0.10 -1.02
CA VAL A 9 4.81 -0.26 -0.66
C VAL A 9 5.77 0.75 -1.29
N ALA A 10 5.90 1.93 -0.66
CA ALA A 10 6.84 2.95 -1.11
C ALA A 10 8.27 2.69 -0.59
N HIS A 11 9.23 3.47 -1.09
CA HIS A 11 10.66 3.25 -0.85
C HIS A 11 11.04 3.14 0.63
N ALA A 12 10.63 4.11 1.45
CA ALA A 12 11.03 4.22 2.85
C ALA A 12 9.92 3.85 3.84
N ARG A 13 8.66 4.11 3.47
CA ARG A 13 7.48 3.90 4.32
C ARG A 13 6.45 3.13 3.54
N THR A 14 5.82 2.16 4.19
CA THR A 14 4.66 1.45 3.68
C THR A 14 3.42 2.03 4.34
N HIS A 15 2.41 2.31 3.54
CA HIS A 15 1.12 2.83 3.97
C HIS A 15 0.03 1.82 3.65
N ALA A 16 -1.03 1.77 4.46
CA ALA A 16 -2.16 0.92 4.17
C ALA A 16 -3.46 1.65 4.50
N ALA A 17 -4.52 1.28 3.78
CA ALA A 17 -5.84 1.81 3.99
C ALA A 17 -6.91 0.74 3.81
N THR A 18 -7.97 0.87 4.60
CA THR A 18 -9.12 -0.02 4.55
C THR A 18 -10.39 0.73 4.21
N ARG A 19 -11.35 -0.02 3.67
CA ARG A 19 -12.75 0.39 3.60
C ARG A 19 -13.62 -0.71 4.17
N LEU A 20 -14.57 -0.36 5.02
CA LEU A 20 -15.55 -1.27 5.59
C LEU A 20 -16.82 -1.28 4.73
N ARG A 21 -17.44 -2.45 4.66
CA ARG A 21 -18.72 -2.61 3.97
C ARG A 21 -19.81 -1.87 4.74
N GLN A 22 -20.49 -0.93 4.08
CA GLN A 22 -21.66 -0.23 4.61
C GLN A 22 -22.86 -0.43 3.67
N GLY A 23 -23.81 -1.28 4.09
CA GLY A 23 -24.93 -1.69 3.25
C GLY A 23 -24.45 -2.33 1.93
N ASP A 24 -24.93 -1.76 0.81
CA ASP A 24 -24.56 -2.21 -0.53
C ASP A 24 -23.25 -1.60 -1.05
N GLY A 25 -22.68 -0.64 -0.32
CA GLY A 25 -21.47 0.08 -0.69
C GLY A 25 -20.30 -0.15 0.27
N TRP A 26 -19.27 0.67 0.06
CA TRP A 26 -18.10 0.79 0.91
C TRP A 26 -18.04 2.21 1.45
N ASP A 27 -17.53 2.38 2.66
CA ASP A 27 -17.28 3.70 3.23
C ASP A 27 -16.09 4.42 2.56
N VAL A 28 -15.77 5.59 3.09
CA VAL A 28 -14.57 6.33 2.70
C VAL A 28 -13.31 5.59 3.16
N PRO A 29 -12.16 5.74 2.46
CA PRO A 29 -10.91 5.14 2.90
C PRO A 29 -10.53 5.62 4.29
N GLU A 30 -10.14 4.70 5.17
CA GLU A 30 -9.52 5.01 6.45
C GLU A 30 -8.09 4.45 6.51
N PRO A 31 -7.13 5.18 7.12
CA PRO A 31 -5.78 4.67 7.30
C PRO A 31 -5.77 3.44 8.20
N LEU A 32 -5.06 2.39 7.79
CA LEU A 32 -4.69 1.29 8.69
C LEU A 32 -3.45 1.72 9.47
N TRP A 33 -3.56 1.77 10.79
CA TRP A 33 -2.45 2.17 11.66
C TRP A 33 -1.42 1.04 11.74
N LEU A 34 -0.29 1.21 11.04
CA LEU A 34 0.82 0.26 11.01
C LEU A 34 1.93 0.58 12.02
N GLY A 35 2.05 1.84 12.44
CA GLY A 35 3.02 2.31 13.43
C GLY A 35 2.32 2.97 14.62
N GLU A 36 3.07 3.18 15.71
CA GLU A 36 2.52 3.74 16.96
C GLU A 36 2.14 5.22 16.84
N GLN A 37 2.93 5.99 16.09
CA GLN A 37 2.80 7.46 16.00
C GLN A 37 2.24 7.92 14.65
N THR A 38 2.32 7.08 13.62
CA THR A 38 1.89 7.42 12.25
C THR A 38 1.16 6.22 11.64
N PRO A 39 0.20 6.44 10.72
CA PRO A 39 -0.46 5.38 9.97
C PRO A 39 0.42 4.80 8.85
N ALA A 40 1.68 4.55 9.17
CA ALA A 40 2.72 4.06 8.27
C ALA A 40 3.72 3.23 9.08
N ALA A 41 4.39 2.30 8.41
CA ALA A 41 5.52 1.56 8.98
C ALA A 41 6.73 1.70 8.04
N ALA A 42 7.94 1.48 8.55
CA ALA A 42 9.12 1.40 7.69
C ALA A 42 8.98 0.28 6.63
N SER A 43 9.41 0.55 5.40
CA SER A 43 9.51 -0.47 4.34
C SER A 43 10.77 -1.32 4.55
N ALA A 44 10.80 -2.04 5.68
CA ALA A 44 11.97 -2.73 6.19
C ALA A 44 11.62 -4.12 6.74
N LEU A 45 12.57 -5.04 6.60
CA LEU A 45 12.57 -6.35 7.24
C LEU A 45 13.88 -6.54 8.01
N PHE A 46 13.86 -7.30 9.10
CA PHE A 46 15.05 -7.58 9.90
C PHE A 46 15.10 -9.06 10.25
N LEU A 47 16.24 -9.70 10.01
CA LEU A 47 16.47 -11.09 10.39
C LEU A 47 16.92 -11.17 11.85
N ASP A 48 16.09 -11.75 12.72
CA ASP A 48 16.45 -11.96 14.12
C ASP A 48 17.39 -13.17 14.32
N ASP A 49 17.83 -13.39 15.56
CA ASP A 49 18.75 -14.48 15.91
C ASP A 49 18.11 -15.87 15.76
N GLU A 50 16.78 -15.94 15.79
CA GLU A 50 15.99 -17.15 15.62
C GLU A 50 15.66 -17.47 14.16
N GLY A 51 16.02 -16.59 13.22
CA GLY A 51 15.81 -16.74 11.78
C GLY A 51 14.43 -16.29 11.28
N TYR A 52 13.68 -15.54 12.09
CA TYR A 52 12.43 -14.90 11.67
C TYR A 52 12.68 -13.49 11.12
N LEU A 53 11.77 -13.06 10.27
CA LEU A 53 11.77 -11.71 9.71
C LEU A 53 10.79 -10.84 10.49
N LEU A 54 11.33 -9.90 11.27
CA LEU A 54 10.57 -8.77 11.79
C LEU A 54 10.22 -7.85 10.62
N THR A 55 9.10 -7.13 10.72
CA THR A 55 8.63 -6.19 9.70
C THR A 55 8.46 -4.78 10.27
N GLY A 56 8.42 -3.77 9.40
CA GLY A 56 7.98 -2.43 9.77
C GLY A 56 8.94 -1.69 10.70
N ASP A 57 8.37 -0.88 11.60
CA ASP A 57 9.15 -0.06 12.54
C ASP A 57 9.95 -0.92 13.53
N ALA A 58 9.50 -2.14 13.85
CA ALA A 58 10.26 -3.08 14.68
C ALA A 58 11.55 -3.52 13.97
N ALA A 59 11.46 -3.85 12.67
CA ALA A 59 12.63 -4.16 11.85
C ALA A 59 13.60 -2.98 11.76
N ALA A 60 13.10 -1.77 11.52
CA ALA A 60 13.93 -0.57 11.45
C ALA A 60 14.68 -0.29 12.77
N ARG A 61 14.01 -0.45 13.93
CA ARG A 61 14.65 -0.28 15.24
C ARG A 61 15.73 -1.32 15.51
N ALA A 62 15.46 -2.59 15.22
CA ALA A 62 16.46 -3.66 15.38
C ALA A 62 17.65 -3.47 14.43
N GLY A 63 17.38 -3.08 13.18
CA GLY A 63 18.40 -2.79 12.17
C GLY A 63 19.30 -1.60 12.50
N ALA A 64 18.83 -0.65 13.30
CA ALA A 64 19.69 0.44 13.78
C ALA A 64 20.81 -0.06 14.71
N ALA A 65 20.57 -1.16 15.45
CA ALA A 65 21.57 -1.80 16.30
C ALA A 65 22.45 -2.79 15.50
N VAL A 66 21.87 -3.53 14.55
CA VAL A 66 22.59 -4.52 13.73
C VAL A 66 22.30 -4.31 12.23
N PRO A 67 22.96 -3.34 11.57
CA PRO A 67 22.66 -2.98 10.19
C PRO A 67 22.89 -4.10 9.17
N SER A 68 23.77 -5.05 9.44
CA SER A 68 24.05 -6.20 8.55
C SER A 68 22.84 -7.12 8.36
N ARG A 69 21.85 -7.04 9.27
CA ARG A 69 20.64 -7.85 9.25
C ARG A 69 19.38 -7.08 8.82
N LEU A 70 19.55 -5.84 8.37
CA LEU A 70 18.46 -5.00 7.90
C LEU A 70 18.30 -5.12 6.39
N LEU A 71 17.10 -5.46 5.93
CA LEU A 71 16.71 -5.50 4.52
C LEU A 71 15.78 -4.32 4.21
N THR A 72 16.21 -3.46 3.29
CA THR A 72 15.41 -2.35 2.74
C THR A 72 15.49 -2.36 1.21
N GLY A 73 14.58 -1.66 0.53
CA GLY A 73 14.61 -1.53 -0.93
C GLY A 73 14.33 -2.83 -1.71
N PHE A 74 14.00 -3.94 -1.04
CA PHE A 74 13.78 -5.25 -1.65
C PHE A 74 12.71 -5.21 -2.74
N HIS A 75 11.61 -4.46 -2.58
CA HIS A 75 10.58 -4.33 -3.59
C HIS A 75 11.11 -3.77 -4.92
N ARG A 76 12.13 -2.89 -4.92
CA ARG A 76 12.73 -2.35 -6.16
C ARG A 76 13.62 -3.36 -6.89
N ARG A 77 14.09 -4.39 -6.18
CA ARG A 77 14.96 -5.45 -6.73
C ARG A 77 14.17 -6.61 -7.36
N ILE A 78 12.84 -6.57 -7.34
CA ILE A 78 12.03 -7.62 -7.96
C ILE A 78 12.34 -7.70 -9.46
N GLY A 79 12.69 -8.91 -9.90
CA GLY A 79 13.15 -9.18 -11.26
C GLY A 79 14.66 -9.09 -11.46
N ASP A 80 15.43 -8.73 -10.43
CA ASP A 80 16.88 -8.92 -10.45
C ASP A 80 17.21 -10.41 -10.38
N ASP A 81 18.18 -10.87 -11.18
CA ASP A 81 18.65 -12.27 -11.14
C ASP A 81 19.50 -12.60 -9.91
N VAL A 82 19.98 -11.57 -9.19
CA VAL A 82 20.84 -11.72 -8.01
C VAL A 82 19.98 -11.64 -6.75
N PRO A 83 19.93 -12.69 -5.91
CA PRO A 83 19.17 -12.66 -4.67
C PRO A 83 19.72 -11.62 -3.67
N MET A 84 18.93 -11.30 -2.65
CA MET A 84 19.39 -10.53 -1.50
C MET A 84 20.03 -11.48 -0.50
N LEU A 85 21.29 -11.23 -0.16
CA LEU A 85 22.03 -12.02 0.83
C LEU A 85 21.97 -11.35 2.19
N ILE A 86 21.66 -12.12 3.23
CA ILE A 86 21.69 -11.69 4.63
C ILE A 86 22.20 -12.84 5.49
N GLU A 87 23.25 -12.60 6.27
CA GLU A 87 23.92 -13.63 7.10
C GLU A 87 24.31 -14.92 6.32
N GLY A 88 24.54 -14.81 4.99
CA GLY A 88 24.88 -15.92 4.11
C GLY A 88 23.70 -16.63 3.44
N ASP A 89 22.46 -16.34 3.86
CA ASP A 89 21.25 -16.89 3.27
C ASP A 89 20.73 -16.01 2.12
N ALA A 90 20.20 -16.66 1.08
CA ALA A 90 19.67 -16.01 -0.12
C ALA A 90 18.15 -15.89 -0.08
N PHE A 91 17.66 -14.67 -0.24
CA PHE A 91 16.23 -14.35 -0.28
C PHE A 91 15.89 -13.73 -1.63
N SER A 92 14.79 -14.19 -2.24
CA SER A 92 14.28 -13.53 -3.43
C SER A 92 13.55 -12.23 -3.05
N PRO A 93 13.73 -11.14 -3.80
CA PRO A 93 13.06 -9.86 -3.54
C PRO A 93 11.53 -9.97 -3.43
N GLU A 94 10.89 -10.78 -4.28
CA GLU A 94 9.44 -10.97 -4.27
C GLU A 94 8.95 -11.77 -3.05
N SER A 95 9.78 -12.68 -2.51
CA SER A 95 9.48 -13.36 -1.25
C SER A 95 9.54 -12.39 -0.07
N LEU A 96 10.53 -11.50 -0.04
CA LEU A 96 10.64 -10.45 0.97
C LEU A 96 9.45 -9.47 0.91
N THR A 97 9.06 -9.01 -0.29
CA THR A 97 7.85 -8.19 -0.44
C THR A 97 6.60 -8.92 0.02
N THR A 98 6.51 -10.22 -0.24
CA THR A 98 5.40 -11.06 0.23
C THR A 98 5.32 -11.09 1.75
N VAL A 99 6.45 -11.25 2.46
CA VAL A 99 6.49 -11.22 3.94
C VAL A 99 5.95 -9.90 4.50
N LEU A 100 6.33 -8.76 3.90
CA LEU A 100 5.81 -7.46 4.31
C LEU A 100 4.30 -7.36 4.10
N VAL A 101 3.81 -7.77 2.93
CA VAL A 101 2.37 -7.73 2.59
C VAL A 101 1.56 -8.67 3.47
N GLU A 102 2.07 -9.86 3.76
CA GLU A 102 1.47 -10.87 4.63
C GLU A 102 1.30 -10.30 6.04
N GLY A 103 2.36 -9.76 6.64
CA GLY A 103 2.27 -9.16 7.99
C GLY A 103 1.27 -8.01 8.09
N ILE A 104 1.15 -7.17 7.06
CA ILE A 104 0.14 -6.09 7.02
C ILE A 104 -1.28 -6.65 6.87
N ALA A 105 -1.46 -7.68 6.02
CA ALA A 105 -2.76 -8.32 5.85
C ALA A 105 -3.20 -9.06 7.11
N GLU A 106 -2.28 -9.71 7.82
CA GLU A 106 -2.52 -10.35 9.12
C GLU A 106 -2.87 -9.33 10.20
N HIS A 107 -2.16 -8.19 10.26
CA HIS A 107 -2.48 -7.09 11.15
C HIS A 107 -3.92 -6.57 10.91
N ALA A 108 -4.28 -6.34 9.65
CA ALA A 108 -5.65 -5.97 9.30
C ALA A 108 -6.65 -7.08 9.68
N ALA A 109 -6.31 -8.34 9.45
CA ALA A 109 -7.19 -9.46 9.75
C ALA A 109 -7.44 -9.63 11.25
N ALA A 110 -6.43 -9.37 12.09
CA ALA A 110 -6.58 -9.33 13.54
C ALA A 110 -7.54 -8.22 13.99
N GLN A 111 -7.51 -7.06 13.32
CA GLN A 111 -8.41 -5.94 13.63
C GLN A 111 -9.85 -6.16 13.15
N PHE A 112 -10.04 -6.78 11.97
CA PHE A 112 -11.37 -6.90 11.34
C PHE A 112 -11.97 -8.31 11.39
N GLY A 113 -11.27 -9.28 11.98
CA GLY A 113 -11.74 -10.64 12.26
C GLY A 113 -11.68 -11.61 11.07
N GLY A 114 -10.74 -11.43 10.13
CA GLY A 114 -10.56 -12.33 8.98
C GLY A 114 -9.86 -11.65 7.79
N ALA A 115 -9.67 -12.38 6.69
CA ALA A 115 -9.00 -11.87 5.49
C ALA A 115 -9.82 -10.77 4.76
N PRO A 116 -9.16 -9.83 4.05
CA PRO A 116 -9.87 -8.83 3.25
C PRO A 116 -10.62 -9.48 2.09
N ARG A 117 -11.74 -8.87 1.67
CA ARG A 117 -12.49 -9.31 0.48
C ARG A 117 -11.69 -9.15 -0.81
N HIS A 118 -10.81 -8.17 -0.85
CA HIS A 118 -9.90 -7.93 -1.97
C HIS A 118 -8.69 -7.14 -1.48
N LEU A 119 -7.53 -7.45 -2.06
CA LEU A 119 -6.26 -6.82 -1.76
C LEU A 119 -5.71 -6.15 -3.03
N VAL A 120 -5.35 -4.87 -2.92
CA VAL A 120 -4.57 -4.16 -3.93
C VAL A 120 -3.21 -3.81 -3.33
N VAL A 121 -2.13 -4.16 -4.02
CA VAL A 121 -0.75 -3.81 -3.63
C VAL A 121 -0.14 -2.93 -4.71
N THR A 122 0.46 -1.81 -4.32
CA THR A 122 1.13 -0.93 -5.28
C THR A 122 2.48 -1.48 -5.72
N HIS A 123 2.94 -1.07 -6.90
CA HIS A 123 4.28 -1.34 -7.38
C HIS A 123 4.86 -0.11 -8.13
N PRO A 124 6.18 -0.05 -8.34
CA PRO A 124 6.81 0.97 -9.19
C PRO A 124 6.23 1.03 -10.61
N GLY A 125 6.11 2.23 -11.18
CA GLY A 125 5.45 2.45 -12.46
C GLY A 125 6.19 1.90 -13.69
N ASP A 126 7.49 1.66 -13.57
CA ASP A 126 8.37 1.12 -14.63
C ASP A 126 8.24 -0.40 -14.85
N TRP A 127 7.44 -1.08 -14.03
CA TRP A 127 7.31 -2.54 -14.10
C TRP A 127 6.52 -3.02 -15.33
N GLY A 128 7.17 -3.90 -16.11
CA GLY A 128 6.52 -4.74 -17.10
C GLY A 128 5.87 -6.01 -16.51
N ASP A 129 5.33 -6.87 -17.39
CA ASP A 129 4.65 -8.13 -17.02
C ASP A 129 5.52 -9.04 -16.15
N TYR A 130 6.80 -9.22 -16.51
CA TYR A 130 7.71 -10.13 -15.81
C TYR A 130 7.79 -9.86 -14.30
N ARG A 131 8.05 -8.61 -13.89
CA ARG A 131 8.17 -8.23 -12.47
C ARG A 131 6.83 -8.38 -11.73
N ARG A 132 5.73 -8.00 -12.39
CA ARG A 132 4.37 -8.16 -11.85
C ARG A 132 4.02 -9.64 -11.64
N ASP A 133 4.42 -10.50 -12.57
CA ASP A 133 4.16 -11.94 -12.52
C ASP A 133 4.98 -12.63 -11.43
N LEU A 134 6.23 -12.21 -11.20
CA LEU A 134 7.04 -12.68 -10.07
C LEU A 134 6.34 -12.41 -8.74
N LEU A 135 5.99 -11.15 -8.49
CA LEU A 135 5.32 -10.76 -7.24
C LEU A 135 3.95 -11.44 -7.10
N ARG A 136 3.16 -11.50 -8.18
CA ARG A 136 1.83 -12.15 -8.13
C ARG A 136 1.94 -13.63 -7.80
N ARG A 137 2.93 -14.35 -8.35
CA ARG A 137 3.15 -15.77 -8.03
C ARG A 137 3.55 -15.95 -6.57
N ALA A 138 4.51 -15.17 -6.07
CA ALA A 138 4.94 -15.24 -4.66
C ALA A 138 3.78 -14.94 -3.68
N LEU A 139 2.94 -13.94 -4.00
CA LEU A 139 1.73 -13.63 -3.25
C LEU A 139 0.68 -14.75 -3.34
N ALA A 140 0.49 -15.37 -4.51
CA ALA A 140 -0.43 -16.49 -4.65
C ALA A 140 0.02 -17.72 -3.84
N GLU A 141 1.32 -18.00 -3.81
CA GLU A 141 1.92 -19.10 -3.04
C GLU A 141 1.79 -18.91 -1.52
N SER A 142 1.67 -17.66 -1.05
CA SER A 142 1.36 -17.30 0.35
C SER A 142 -0.13 -17.16 0.65
N GLY A 143 -1.02 -17.50 -0.31
CA GLY A 143 -2.47 -17.51 -0.10
C GLY A 143 -3.23 -16.30 -0.62
N PHE A 144 -2.55 -15.32 -1.22
CA PHE A 144 -3.17 -14.12 -1.83
C PHE A 144 -3.46 -14.32 -3.34
N ALA A 145 -4.22 -15.36 -3.69
CA ALA A 145 -4.46 -15.75 -5.09
C ALA A 145 -5.20 -14.70 -5.96
N ALA A 146 -5.92 -13.76 -5.34
CA ALA A 146 -6.74 -12.74 -6.03
C ALA A 146 -6.19 -11.31 -5.90
N VAL A 147 -4.91 -11.14 -5.59
CA VAL A 147 -4.30 -9.81 -5.44
C VAL A 147 -4.30 -9.03 -6.76
N THR A 148 -4.62 -7.74 -6.68
CA THR A 148 -4.43 -6.80 -7.79
C THR A 148 -3.14 -6.00 -7.57
N LEU A 149 -2.25 -6.05 -8.55
CA LEU A 149 -1.07 -5.19 -8.59
C LEU A 149 -1.40 -3.93 -9.38
N LEU A 150 -1.06 -2.76 -8.84
CA LEU A 150 -1.36 -1.46 -9.43
C LEU A 150 -0.14 -0.51 -9.33
N PRO A 151 0.22 0.26 -10.37
CA PRO A 151 1.25 1.28 -10.19
C PRO A 151 0.86 2.29 -9.10
N GLY A 152 1.82 2.75 -8.28
CA GLY A 152 1.60 3.75 -7.22
C GLY A 152 0.91 5.02 -7.72
N SER A 153 1.41 5.60 -8.81
CA SER A 153 0.78 6.75 -9.49
C SER A 153 -0.68 6.50 -9.87
N ILE A 154 -0.97 5.33 -10.44
CA ILE A 154 -2.32 4.98 -10.83
C ILE A 154 -3.22 4.78 -9.61
N ALA A 155 -2.68 4.20 -8.53
CA ALA A 155 -3.38 4.14 -7.26
C ALA A 155 -3.74 5.55 -6.78
N ALA A 156 -2.81 6.50 -6.80
CA ALA A 156 -3.06 7.87 -6.38
C ALA A 156 -4.21 8.53 -7.17
N LEU A 157 -4.34 8.27 -8.47
CA LEU A 157 -5.48 8.74 -9.27
C LEU A 157 -6.81 8.22 -8.74
N TYR A 158 -6.89 6.94 -8.34
CA TYR A 158 -8.13 6.38 -7.76
C TYR A 158 -8.53 7.00 -6.42
N ALA A 159 -7.64 7.74 -5.74
CA ALA A 159 -7.98 8.43 -4.49
C ALA A 159 -8.85 9.68 -4.73
N HIS A 160 -8.65 10.37 -5.85
CA HIS A 160 -9.29 11.66 -6.14
C HIS A 160 -10.15 11.64 -7.42
N LEU A 161 -9.83 10.75 -8.35
CA LEU A 161 -10.50 10.54 -9.63
C LEU A 161 -10.87 9.04 -9.79
N PRO A 162 -11.67 8.46 -8.85
CA PRO A 162 -11.96 7.02 -8.83
C PRO A 162 -12.75 6.53 -10.04
N GLU A 163 -13.53 7.41 -10.65
CA GLU A 163 -14.32 7.12 -11.84
C GLU A 163 -13.90 8.10 -12.94
N PRO A 164 -12.99 7.71 -13.85
CA PRO A 164 -12.80 8.46 -15.06
C PRO A 164 -14.15 8.45 -15.81
N GLY A 165 -14.87 9.56 -15.72
CA GLY A 165 -16.16 9.77 -16.40
C GLY A 165 -16.07 9.58 -17.91
N ALA A 166 -17.20 9.71 -18.60
CA ALA A 166 -17.28 9.44 -20.04
C ALA A 166 -16.29 10.29 -20.86
N GLY A 167 -15.68 9.65 -21.87
CA GLY A 167 -14.72 10.27 -22.78
C GLY A 167 -13.26 9.95 -22.46
N ASP A 168 -12.35 10.56 -23.21
CA ASP A 168 -10.92 10.47 -22.97
C ASP A 168 -10.50 11.51 -21.94
N GLN A 169 -9.93 11.05 -20.84
CA GLN A 169 -9.40 11.89 -19.77
C GLN A 169 -7.90 11.73 -19.69
N THR A 170 -7.23 12.82 -19.36
CA THR A 170 -5.80 12.85 -19.06
C THR A 170 -5.60 13.50 -17.70
N ALA A 171 -4.80 12.89 -16.84
CA ALA A 171 -4.43 13.43 -15.54
C ALA A 171 -2.93 13.22 -15.33
N ALA A 172 -2.35 14.02 -14.44
CA ALA A 172 -0.96 13.85 -14.03
C ALA A 172 -0.89 13.48 -12.54
N VAL A 173 0.18 12.81 -12.16
CA VAL A 173 0.50 12.48 -10.78
C VAL A 173 1.92 12.91 -10.49
N CYS A 174 2.11 13.62 -9.39
CA CYS A 174 3.42 13.99 -8.84
C CYS A 174 3.65 13.17 -7.57
N GLU A 175 4.48 12.14 -7.66
CA GLU A 175 4.87 11.27 -6.55
C GLU A 175 6.17 11.82 -5.91
N PHE A 176 6.03 12.46 -4.75
CA PHE A 176 7.13 13.07 -3.99
C PHE A 176 7.82 12.02 -3.13
N GLY A 177 9.11 11.83 -3.38
CA GLY A 177 9.97 10.91 -2.64
C GLY A 177 11.31 11.54 -2.22
N PRO A 178 12.16 10.78 -1.52
CA PRO A 178 13.47 11.26 -1.07
C PRO A 178 14.43 11.58 -2.23
N ASP A 179 14.28 10.89 -3.36
CA ASP A 179 15.14 11.02 -4.55
C ASP A 179 14.63 12.08 -5.55
N GLY A 180 13.60 12.85 -5.17
CA GLY A 180 12.89 13.80 -6.03
C GLY A 180 11.46 13.37 -6.34
N VAL A 181 10.89 13.92 -7.41
CA VAL A 181 9.52 13.69 -7.82
C VAL A 181 9.48 12.81 -9.06
N THR A 182 8.63 11.79 -9.03
CA THR A 182 8.23 11.07 -10.24
C THR A 182 6.94 11.68 -10.76
N VAL A 183 6.98 12.22 -11.97
CA VAL A 183 5.83 12.83 -12.63
C VAL A 183 5.31 11.88 -13.69
N THR A 184 4.09 11.37 -13.52
CA THR A 184 3.46 10.42 -14.43
C THR A 184 2.23 11.03 -15.08
N LEU A 185 2.14 10.99 -16.40
CA LEU A 185 0.92 11.28 -17.16
C LEU A 185 0.14 9.98 -17.37
N ALA A 186 -1.15 10.00 -17.07
CA ALA A 186 -2.04 8.86 -17.25
C ALA A 186 -3.27 9.27 -18.05
N THR A 187 -3.84 8.30 -18.76
CA THR A 187 -5.09 8.49 -19.51
C THR A 187 -6.10 7.44 -19.12
N ALA A 188 -7.38 7.80 -19.19
CA ALA A 188 -8.49 6.85 -19.12
C ALA A 188 -9.43 7.13 -20.29
N SER A 189 -10.02 6.08 -20.86
CA SER A 189 -10.94 6.20 -22.00
C SER A 189 -12.23 5.44 -21.74
N GLY A 190 -13.36 6.16 -21.72
CA GLY A 190 -14.69 5.57 -21.57
C GLY A 190 -14.82 4.72 -20.29
N ALA A 191 -15.06 3.42 -20.45
CA ALA A 191 -15.20 2.50 -19.31
C ALA A 191 -13.87 1.88 -18.82
N SER A 192 -12.74 2.26 -19.42
CA SER A 192 -11.42 1.79 -18.99
C SER A 192 -10.93 2.53 -17.75
N GLY A 193 -10.20 1.83 -16.89
CA GLY A 193 -9.52 2.45 -15.77
C GLY A 193 -8.34 3.30 -16.23
N TRP A 194 -7.72 4.02 -15.29
CA TRP A 194 -6.50 4.78 -15.54
C TRP A 194 -5.33 3.90 -16.01
N VAL A 195 -4.61 4.35 -17.03
CA VAL A 195 -3.42 3.70 -17.59
C VAL A 195 -2.29 4.73 -17.69
N ALA A 196 -1.13 4.41 -17.11
CA ALA A 196 0.07 5.24 -17.21
C ALA A 196 0.54 5.30 -18.67
N ARG A 197 0.99 6.48 -19.12
CA ARG A 197 1.47 6.70 -20.49
C ARG A 197 2.95 6.99 -20.54
N THR A 198 3.37 8.00 -19.79
CA THR A 198 4.75 8.46 -19.73
C THR A 198 5.06 8.92 -18.33
N SER A 199 6.30 8.73 -17.90
CA SER A 199 6.81 9.17 -16.61
C SER A 199 8.17 9.83 -16.75
N THR A 200 8.48 10.72 -15.82
CA THR A 200 9.81 11.31 -15.65
C THR A 200 10.17 11.26 -14.18
N GLU A 201 11.30 10.65 -13.86
CA GLU A 201 11.79 10.46 -12.49
C GLU A 201 12.87 11.51 -12.14
N GLY A 202 13.16 11.66 -10.85
CA GLY A 202 14.22 12.56 -10.36
C GLY A 202 13.95 14.05 -10.61
N VAL A 203 12.69 14.43 -10.80
CA VAL A 203 12.30 15.82 -11.03
C VAL A 203 12.44 16.60 -9.72
N ALA A 204 13.04 17.79 -9.77
CA ALA A 204 13.10 18.66 -8.59
C ALA A 204 11.67 19.02 -8.12
N PRO A 205 11.36 19.05 -6.80
CA PRO A 205 10.00 19.32 -6.32
C PRO A 205 9.36 20.58 -6.89
N ALA A 206 10.11 21.67 -7.02
CA ALA A 206 9.62 22.93 -7.59
C ALA A 206 9.30 22.85 -9.11
N ALA A 207 9.83 21.85 -9.82
CA ALA A 207 9.61 21.64 -11.25
C ALA A 207 8.51 20.59 -11.53
N ALA A 208 7.94 19.94 -10.51
CA ALA A 208 6.99 18.84 -10.70
C ALA A 208 5.79 19.22 -11.59
N VAL A 209 5.17 20.38 -11.31
CA VAL A 209 3.99 20.84 -12.06
C VAL A 209 4.35 21.30 -13.48
N SER A 210 5.48 21.99 -13.68
CA SER A 210 5.91 22.37 -15.03
C SER A 210 6.28 21.16 -15.87
N THR A 211 6.88 20.13 -15.26
CA THR A 211 7.12 18.84 -15.93
C THR A 211 5.81 18.14 -16.28
N ALA A 212 4.80 18.15 -15.40
CA ALA A 212 3.48 17.59 -15.71
C ALA A 212 2.85 18.27 -16.94
N PHE A 213 2.93 19.59 -17.03
CA PHE A 213 2.48 20.34 -18.21
C PHE A 213 3.32 20.05 -19.46
N ALA A 214 4.63 19.86 -19.33
CA ALA A 214 5.49 19.47 -20.44
C ALA A 214 5.08 18.09 -21.00
N LEU A 215 4.87 17.09 -20.14
CA LEU A 215 4.40 15.75 -20.54
C LEU A 215 3.02 15.80 -21.21
N ALA A 216 2.10 16.60 -20.66
CA ALA A 216 0.78 16.82 -21.26
C ALA A 216 0.91 17.45 -22.66
N HIS A 217 1.76 18.47 -22.80
CA HIS A 217 1.99 19.14 -24.08
C HIS A 217 2.60 18.20 -25.14
N THR A 218 3.57 17.35 -24.77
CA THR A 218 4.11 16.30 -25.65
C THR A 218 3.04 15.30 -26.09
N SER A 219 2.00 15.12 -25.29
CA SER A 219 0.84 14.28 -25.61
C SER A 219 -0.31 15.05 -26.30
N SER A 220 -0.06 16.28 -26.75
CA SER A 220 -1.07 17.16 -27.37
C SER A 220 -2.26 17.50 -26.46
N VAL A 221 -2.06 17.49 -25.14
CA VAL A 221 -3.06 17.88 -24.14
C VAL A 221 -2.69 19.24 -23.57
N MET A 222 -3.62 20.19 -23.62
CA MET A 222 -3.43 21.51 -23.01
C MET A 222 -3.55 21.42 -21.48
N PRO A 223 -2.80 22.23 -20.71
CA PRO A 223 -2.85 22.20 -19.25
C PRO A 223 -4.25 22.33 -18.64
N ASP A 224 -5.13 23.15 -19.21
CA ASP A 224 -6.52 23.36 -18.76
C ASP A 224 -7.46 22.20 -19.10
N ALA A 225 -7.06 21.32 -20.02
CA ALA A 225 -7.80 20.11 -20.38
C ALA A 225 -7.46 18.91 -19.47
N LEU A 226 -6.47 19.03 -18.57
CA LEU A 226 -6.17 17.99 -17.59
C LEU A 226 -7.32 17.87 -16.58
N ALA A 227 -7.75 16.64 -16.32
CA ALA A 227 -8.71 16.33 -15.26
C ALA A 227 -8.16 16.75 -13.88
N GLY A 228 -6.84 16.79 -13.74
CA GLY A 228 -6.12 17.44 -12.65
C GLY A 228 -4.71 16.87 -12.46
N ILE A 229 -4.01 17.41 -11.47
CA ILE A 229 -2.72 16.92 -11.00
C ILE A 229 -2.88 16.39 -9.58
N VAL A 230 -2.60 15.11 -9.35
CA VAL A 230 -2.65 14.48 -8.02
C VAL A 230 -1.27 14.52 -7.38
N PHE A 231 -1.20 14.99 -6.14
CA PHE A 231 0.03 14.98 -5.34
C PHE A 231 -0.02 13.78 -4.39
N CYS A 232 1.04 12.97 -4.42
CA CYS A 232 1.20 11.76 -3.62
C CYS A 232 2.58 11.76 -2.96
N GLY A 233 2.71 11.28 -1.73
CA GLY A 233 3.93 11.48 -0.93
C GLY A 233 3.95 12.87 -0.29
N GLU A 234 5.02 13.23 0.42
CA GLU A 234 5.08 14.50 1.17
C GLU A 234 5.62 15.64 0.30
N PRO A 235 4.75 16.53 -0.25
CA PRO A 235 5.22 17.73 -0.91
C PRO A 235 5.89 18.64 0.12
N GLY A 236 7.19 18.90 -0.05
CA GLY A 236 7.89 19.88 0.78
C GLY A 236 7.20 21.25 0.77
N PRO A 237 7.46 22.11 1.77
CA PRO A 237 6.86 23.44 1.84
C PRO A 237 7.10 24.23 0.55
N GLY A 238 6.05 24.85 0.01
CA GLY A 238 6.11 25.64 -1.23
C GLY A 238 5.98 24.84 -2.53
N ALA A 239 5.73 23.53 -2.46
CA ALA A 239 5.50 22.70 -3.67
C ALA A 239 4.11 22.90 -4.30
N LEU A 240 3.15 23.48 -3.58
CA LEU A 240 1.84 23.83 -4.12
C LEU A 240 1.93 25.19 -4.83
N PRO A 241 1.72 25.26 -6.16
CA PRO A 241 1.76 26.52 -6.88
C PRO A 241 0.55 27.39 -6.53
N GLY A 242 0.57 28.64 -7.01
CA GLY A 242 -0.60 29.51 -7.01
C GLY A 242 -1.73 29.00 -7.92
N ARG A 243 -2.52 29.92 -8.49
CA ARG A 243 -3.63 29.54 -9.37
C ARG A 243 -3.10 28.81 -10.63
N LEU A 244 -3.50 27.55 -10.79
CA LEU A 244 -3.16 26.70 -11.93
C LEU A 244 -4.34 26.59 -12.93
N PRO A 245 -4.07 26.27 -14.21
CA PRO A 245 -5.10 26.13 -15.24
C PRO A 245 -5.99 24.89 -15.06
N CYS A 246 -5.57 23.92 -14.24
CA CYS A 246 -6.33 22.71 -13.91
C CYS A 246 -6.43 22.49 -12.40
N PRO A 247 -7.34 21.63 -11.92
CA PRO A 247 -7.40 21.24 -10.53
C PRO A 247 -6.10 20.58 -10.04
N VAL A 248 -5.75 20.83 -8.78
CA VAL A 248 -4.72 20.07 -8.06
C VAL A 248 -5.36 19.37 -6.87
N PHE A 249 -5.08 18.09 -6.73
CA PHE A 249 -5.59 17.27 -5.65
C PHE A 249 -4.44 16.91 -4.71
N ALA A 250 -4.51 17.43 -3.48
CA ALA A 250 -3.66 17.04 -2.37
C ALA A 250 -4.58 16.75 -1.18
N GLY A 251 -4.65 15.48 -0.75
CA GLY A 251 -5.38 15.11 0.45
C GLY A 251 -4.76 15.71 1.72
N PRO A 252 -5.47 15.65 2.87
CA PRO A 252 -4.92 16.12 4.14
C PRO A 252 -3.70 15.28 4.62
N GLN A 253 -3.52 14.08 4.06
CA GLN A 253 -2.39 13.20 4.30
C GLN A 253 -1.82 12.70 2.96
N PRO A 254 -1.03 13.53 2.25
CA PRO A 254 -0.51 13.22 0.92
C PRO A 254 0.27 11.89 0.82
N ALA A 255 0.96 11.47 1.89
CA ALA A 255 1.64 10.17 1.94
C ALA A 255 0.69 8.95 1.86
N LEU A 256 -0.58 9.09 2.23
CA LEU A 256 -1.57 8.01 2.19
C LEU A 256 -2.34 7.95 0.86
N THR A 257 -2.15 8.90 -0.05
CA THR A 257 -2.95 9.04 -1.29
C THR A 257 -2.94 7.74 -2.10
N ALA A 258 -1.79 7.11 -2.32
CA ALA A 258 -1.71 5.85 -3.06
C ALA A 258 -2.43 4.70 -2.35
N ALA A 259 -2.28 4.55 -1.03
CA ALA A 259 -2.99 3.52 -0.25
C ALA A 259 -4.51 3.73 -0.27
N PHE A 260 -4.98 4.97 -0.12
CA PHE A 260 -6.39 5.31 -0.23
C PHE A 260 -6.96 4.96 -1.60
N GLY A 261 -6.26 5.29 -2.68
CA GLY A 261 -6.72 4.96 -4.01
C GLY A 261 -6.63 3.46 -4.33
N ALA A 262 -5.62 2.74 -3.81
CA ALA A 262 -5.56 1.29 -3.86
C ALA A 262 -6.78 0.64 -3.17
N SER A 263 -7.14 1.09 -1.97
CA SER A 263 -8.36 0.63 -1.28
C SER A 263 -9.64 1.00 -2.05
N SER A 264 -9.61 2.11 -2.79
CA SER A 264 -10.72 2.55 -3.62
C SER A 264 -10.95 1.65 -4.82
N LEU A 265 -9.87 1.26 -5.50
CA LEU A 265 -9.95 0.26 -6.56
C LEU A 265 -10.40 -1.10 -6.00
N ALA A 266 -9.92 -1.49 -4.82
CA ALA A 266 -10.33 -2.74 -4.18
C ALA A 266 -11.84 -2.78 -3.89
N ALA A 267 -12.41 -1.67 -3.44
CA ALA A 267 -13.85 -1.51 -3.27
C ALA A 267 -14.60 -1.64 -4.60
N GLN A 268 -14.12 -1.02 -5.68
CA GLN A 268 -14.74 -1.13 -7.01
C GLN A 268 -14.73 -2.57 -7.57
N ARG A 269 -13.66 -3.33 -7.30
CA ARG A 269 -13.54 -4.75 -7.74
C ARG A 269 -14.51 -5.70 -7.04
N THR A 270 -14.97 -5.33 -5.86
CA THR A 270 -15.87 -6.14 -5.03
C THR A 270 -17.32 -5.66 -5.03
N SER A 271 -17.57 -4.45 -5.52
CA SER A 271 -18.92 -3.97 -5.78
C SER A 271 -19.55 -4.80 -6.90
N PRO A 272 -20.83 -5.20 -6.77
CA PRO A 272 -21.54 -5.79 -7.89
C PRO A 272 -21.49 -4.80 -9.07
N PRO A 273 -21.38 -5.27 -10.32
CA PRO A 273 -21.44 -4.38 -11.46
C PRO A 273 -22.75 -3.60 -11.33
N SER A 274 -22.65 -2.29 -11.09
CA SER A 274 -23.79 -1.41 -11.26
C SER A 274 -24.35 -1.72 -12.65
N ARG A 275 -25.68 -1.71 -12.77
CA ARG A 275 -26.38 -1.83 -14.05
C ARG A 275 -25.94 -0.64 -14.90
N ARG A 276 -24.73 -0.70 -15.45
CA ARG A 276 -24.19 0.24 -16.43
C ARG A 276 -25.20 0.16 -17.54
N GLU A 277 -26.01 1.21 -17.64
CA GLU A 277 -26.86 1.44 -18.79
C GLU A 277 -25.91 1.37 -19.97
N ARG A 278 -25.91 0.22 -20.66
CA ARG A 278 -25.08 0.05 -21.84
C ARG A 278 -25.49 1.21 -22.74
N PRO A 279 -24.56 2.04 -23.25
CA PRO A 279 -24.91 2.89 -24.38
C PRO A 279 -25.56 1.94 -25.39
N ALA A 280 -26.79 2.27 -25.78
CA ALA A 280 -27.62 1.40 -26.62
C ALA A 280 -26.72 0.90 -27.74
N ALA A 281 -26.38 -0.38 -27.70
CA ALA A 281 -25.56 -0.96 -28.74
C ALA A 281 -26.40 -0.79 -30.00
N GLU A 282 -25.98 0.12 -30.89
CA GLU A 282 -26.43 0.16 -32.26
C GLU A 282 -26.13 -1.23 -32.80
N THR A 283 -27.15 -2.07 -32.73
CA THR A 283 -27.09 -3.42 -33.22
C THR A 283 -27.20 -3.25 -34.70
N THR A 284 -26.05 -3.09 -35.37
CA THR A 284 -25.96 -3.28 -36.80
C THR A 284 -26.36 -4.73 -37.04
N LEU A 285 -27.62 -4.92 -37.40
CA LEU A 285 -28.18 -6.19 -37.84
C LEU A 285 -27.32 -6.67 -39.00
N LEU A 286 -26.45 -7.64 -38.73
CA LEU A 286 -25.82 -8.40 -39.79
C LEU A 286 -26.93 -9.04 -40.63
N PRO A 287 -26.87 -8.96 -41.96
CA PRO A 287 -27.88 -9.57 -42.81
C PRO A 287 -27.96 -11.06 -42.51
N ARG A 288 -29.20 -11.54 -42.33
CA ARG A 288 -29.49 -12.95 -42.10
C ARG A 288 -28.98 -13.74 -43.30
N VAL A 289 -27.98 -14.58 -43.09
CA VAL A 289 -27.53 -15.55 -44.10
C VAL A 289 -28.45 -16.77 -43.96
N ASP A 290 -29.36 -16.95 -44.91
CA ASP A 290 -30.41 -17.98 -44.86
C ASP A 290 -29.91 -19.40 -45.15
N HIS A 291 -28.61 -19.58 -45.45
CA HIS A 291 -28.01 -20.88 -45.71
C HIS A 291 -26.68 -21.05 -44.96
N PRO A 292 -26.54 -22.05 -44.07
CA PRO A 292 -25.23 -22.38 -43.52
C PRO A 292 -24.32 -22.86 -44.67
N PRO A 293 -23.08 -22.35 -44.79
CA PRO A 293 -22.14 -22.92 -45.74
C PRO A 293 -21.83 -24.37 -45.31
N GLU A 294 -21.80 -25.29 -46.28
CA GLU A 294 -21.30 -26.65 -46.05
C GLU A 294 -19.83 -26.54 -45.62
N LEU A 295 -19.60 -26.67 -44.31
CA LEU A 295 -18.28 -26.81 -43.74
C LEU A 295 -17.78 -28.22 -44.10
N THR A 296 -16.78 -28.29 -44.98
CA THR A 296 -16.03 -29.53 -45.20
C THR A 296 -15.46 -30.04 -43.87
N GLU A 297 -15.54 -31.35 -43.67
CA GLU A 297 -15.17 -32.02 -42.43
C GLU A 297 -13.75 -31.62 -42.01
N ARG A 298 -13.63 -31.12 -40.77
CA ARG A 298 -12.36 -30.67 -40.21
C ARG A 298 -11.38 -31.85 -40.21
N PRO A 299 -10.18 -31.73 -40.82
CA PRO A 299 -9.22 -32.83 -40.83
C PRO A 299 -8.88 -33.25 -39.41
N ALA A 300 -8.77 -34.58 -39.20
CA ALA A 300 -8.45 -35.15 -37.89
C ALA A 300 -7.13 -34.58 -37.36
N ARG A 301 -7.16 -34.04 -36.14
CA ARG A 301 -5.97 -33.48 -35.48
C ARG A 301 -4.95 -34.62 -35.27
N PRO A 302 -3.68 -34.46 -35.65
CA PRO A 302 -2.66 -35.46 -35.39
C PRO A 302 -2.47 -35.64 -33.86
N PRO A 303 -2.18 -36.86 -33.39
CA PRO A 303 -1.97 -37.10 -31.96
C PRO A 303 -0.76 -36.30 -31.47
N VAL A 304 -0.98 -35.51 -30.41
CA VAL A 304 0.07 -34.75 -29.72
C VAL A 304 0.56 -35.62 -28.57
N ASP A 305 1.82 -36.04 -28.63
CA ASP A 305 2.46 -36.80 -27.56
C ASP A 305 3.03 -35.81 -26.53
N ILE A 306 2.32 -35.62 -25.43
CA ILE A 306 2.71 -34.70 -24.35
C ILE A 306 3.62 -35.48 -23.40
N LYS A 307 4.94 -35.25 -23.47
CA LYS A 307 5.86 -35.72 -22.43
C LYS A 307 5.65 -34.89 -21.15
N PRO A 308 5.26 -35.50 -20.01
CA PRO A 308 5.20 -34.79 -18.75
C PRO A 308 6.58 -34.25 -18.38
N PHE A 309 6.65 -32.95 -18.07
CA PHE A 309 7.85 -32.34 -17.51
C PHE A 309 7.87 -32.66 -16.01
N GLU A 310 8.84 -33.46 -15.56
CA GLU A 310 9.07 -33.66 -14.13
C GLU A 310 9.74 -32.42 -13.55
N LEU A 311 9.05 -31.76 -12.62
CA LEU A 311 9.60 -30.66 -11.84
C LEU A 311 10.69 -31.21 -10.90
N PRO A 312 11.86 -30.56 -10.79
CA PRO A 312 12.84 -30.93 -9.78
C PRO A 312 12.23 -30.76 -8.38
N GLU A 313 12.30 -31.83 -7.58
CA GLU A 313 11.92 -31.79 -6.17
C GLU A 313 12.78 -30.75 -5.44
N PRO A 314 12.19 -29.86 -4.62
CA PRO A 314 12.95 -28.90 -3.85
C PRO A 314 13.75 -29.62 -2.75
N GLU A 315 15.07 -29.61 -2.86
CA GLU A 315 15.99 -30.00 -1.79
C GLU A 315 16.35 -28.80 -0.90
N GLY A 316 16.46 -29.02 0.41
CA GLY A 316 16.98 -28.04 1.38
C GLY A 316 15.95 -27.32 2.26
N ALA A 317 16.44 -26.34 3.03
CA ALA A 317 15.78 -25.66 4.16
C ALA A 317 14.36 -25.11 3.89
N ALA A 318 13.99 -24.90 2.62
CA ALA A 318 12.64 -24.53 2.19
C ALA A 318 11.55 -25.52 2.66
N LYS A 319 11.88 -26.81 2.83
CA LYS A 319 10.94 -27.83 3.34
C LYS A 319 10.71 -27.73 4.86
N LEU A 320 11.69 -27.19 5.60
CA LEU A 320 11.62 -26.96 7.05
C LEU A 320 10.77 -25.73 7.38
N LEU A 321 10.96 -24.63 6.65
CA LEU A 321 10.13 -23.41 6.76
C LEU A 321 8.64 -23.69 6.52
N ARG A 322 8.30 -24.62 5.61
CA ARG A 322 6.91 -24.93 5.28
C ARG A 322 6.21 -25.83 6.32
N ARG A 323 6.96 -26.59 7.12
CA ARG A 323 6.39 -27.54 8.09
C ARG A 323 6.16 -26.94 9.49
N TRP A 324 6.82 -25.84 9.82
CA TRP A 324 6.80 -25.24 11.16
C TRP A 324 5.90 -24.00 11.28
N ARG A 325 5.51 -23.37 10.16
CA ARG A 325 4.62 -22.20 10.11
C ARG A 325 3.31 -22.32 10.93
N PRO A 326 2.54 -23.42 10.89
CA PRO A 326 1.31 -23.50 11.69
C PRO A 326 1.56 -23.72 13.18
N LEU A 327 2.72 -24.28 13.57
CA LEU A 327 3.07 -24.54 14.97
C LEU A 327 3.70 -23.32 15.64
N ALA A 328 4.51 -22.55 14.89
CA ALA A 328 5.10 -21.30 15.36
C ALA A 328 4.04 -20.22 15.62
N ALA A 329 3.03 -20.09 14.75
CA ALA A 329 1.90 -19.18 14.93
C ALA A 329 1.07 -19.53 16.19
N ALA A 330 0.84 -20.82 16.46
CA ALA A 330 0.14 -21.27 17.66
C ALA A 330 0.96 -21.02 18.94
N ALA A 331 2.28 -21.20 18.90
CA ALA A 331 3.17 -20.93 20.03
C ALA A 331 3.28 -19.43 20.35
N ALA A 332 3.33 -18.57 19.33
CA ALA A 332 3.35 -17.11 19.52
C ALA A 332 2.04 -16.59 20.14
N VAL A 333 0.88 -17.09 19.71
CA VAL A 333 -0.42 -16.73 20.31
C VAL A 333 -0.50 -17.17 21.78
N LEU A 334 0.02 -18.35 22.12
CA LEU A 334 0.07 -18.82 23.51
C LEU A 334 1.02 -17.98 24.39
N ALA A 335 2.18 -17.57 23.86
CA ALA A 335 3.13 -16.73 24.58
C ALA A 335 2.59 -15.31 24.85
N ILE A 336 1.89 -14.72 23.89
CA ILE A 336 1.22 -13.41 24.03
C ILE A 336 0.07 -13.52 25.04
N GLY A 337 -0.78 -14.55 24.94
CA GLY A 337 -1.86 -14.78 25.90
C GLY A 337 -1.35 -15.00 27.33
N SER A 338 -0.25 -15.75 27.50
CA SER A 338 0.37 -15.99 28.80
C SER A 338 0.96 -14.71 29.41
N SER A 339 1.59 -13.87 28.59
CA SER A 339 2.15 -12.58 29.04
C SER A 339 1.07 -11.60 29.49
N ILE A 340 -0.07 -11.55 28.78
CA ILE A 340 -1.23 -10.73 29.17
C ILE A 340 -1.82 -11.25 30.49
N LEU A 341 -1.98 -12.56 30.65
CA LEU A 341 -2.51 -13.16 31.88
C LEU A 341 -1.61 -12.86 33.10
N ILE A 342 -0.29 -13.01 32.95
CA ILE A 342 0.67 -12.67 34.02
C ILE A 342 0.56 -11.19 34.38
N ALA A 343 0.53 -10.28 33.40
CA ALA A 343 0.39 -8.84 33.66
C ALA A 343 -0.91 -8.50 34.40
N THR A 344 -2.03 -9.17 34.08
CA THR A 344 -3.31 -8.95 34.79
C THR A 344 -3.30 -9.47 36.21
N LEU A 345 -2.65 -10.60 36.48
CA LEU A 345 -2.54 -11.17 37.83
C LEU A 345 -1.63 -10.32 38.73
N SER A 346 -0.48 -9.86 38.21
CA SER A 346 0.44 -8.95 38.94
C SER A 346 -0.19 -7.60 39.27
N SER A 347 -1.07 -7.10 38.40
CA SER A 347 -1.80 -5.85 38.61
C SER A 347 -2.87 -5.98 39.70
N HIS A 348 -3.41 -7.18 39.89
CA HIS A 348 -4.41 -7.46 40.91
C HIS A 348 -3.81 -7.60 42.32
N GLU A 349 -2.57 -8.09 42.44
CA GLU A 349 -1.85 -8.13 43.72
C GLU A 349 -1.40 -6.73 44.19
N ALA A 350 -1.08 -5.82 43.26
CA ALA A 350 -0.64 -4.45 43.59
C ALA A 350 -1.75 -3.54 44.16
N THR A 351 -3.02 -3.94 44.04
CA THR A 351 -4.18 -3.17 44.53
C THR A 351 -4.81 -3.74 45.80
N ALA A 352 -4.33 -4.89 46.30
CA ALA A 352 -4.85 -5.53 47.50
C ALA A 352 -4.26 -4.99 48.82
N ASP A 353 -3.18 -4.21 48.80
CA ASP A 353 -2.44 -3.78 50.01
C ASP A 353 -2.49 -2.28 50.32
N LYS A 354 -3.62 -1.60 50.05
CA LYS A 354 -3.85 -0.25 50.60
C LYS A 354 -5.06 -0.24 51.52
N GLY A 355 -4.77 -0.55 52.79
CA GLY A 355 -5.65 -0.37 53.93
C GLY A 355 -6.12 1.08 54.08
N THR A 356 -7.38 1.18 54.49
CA THR A 356 -8.20 2.38 54.71
C THR A 356 -7.66 3.28 55.82
N THR A 357 -7.52 4.58 55.55
CA THR A 357 -7.31 5.62 56.59
C THR A 357 -8.22 6.83 56.31
N PRO A 358 -8.96 7.37 57.31
CA PRO A 358 -9.98 8.42 57.10
C PRO A 358 -9.36 9.84 57.09
N PRO A 359 -10.11 10.89 56.67
CA PRO A 359 -9.53 12.19 56.38
C PRO A 359 -9.46 13.09 57.63
N HIS A 360 -8.37 13.85 57.75
CA HIS A 360 -8.27 14.97 58.70
C HIS A 360 -8.02 16.31 57.97
N SER A 361 -9.03 17.17 58.09
CA SER A 361 -9.05 18.62 58.34
C SER A 361 -7.85 19.50 57.92
N ALA A 362 -8.18 20.51 57.12
CA ALA A 362 -7.35 21.66 56.76
C ALA A 362 -7.14 22.65 57.91
N THR A 363 -5.93 23.22 58.00
CA THR A 363 -5.65 24.45 58.75
C THR A 363 -4.55 25.27 58.07
N LEU A 364 -4.71 26.60 58.17
CA LEU A 364 -4.00 27.71 57.52
C LEU A 364 -2.53 27.89 57.94
N SER A 365 -1.74 28.58 57.09
CA SER A 365 -1.18 29.93 57.36
C SER A 365 0.31 30.17 57.00
N SER A 366 0.55 31.32 56.35
CA SER A 366 1.61 32.33 56.63
C SER A 366 2.95 32.39 55.85
N CYS A 367 3.07 33.50 55.08
CA CYS A 367 4.20 34.46 54.90
C CYS A 367 5.49 34.01 54.16
N ALA A 368 6.26 34.85 53.43
CA ALA A 368 6.20 36.23 52.94
C ALA A 368 7.35 36.46 51.90
N HIS A 369 7.25 37.53 51.08
CA HIS A 369 8.22 38.04 50.09
C HIS A 369 9.48 38.71 50.69
N PRO A 370 10.55 38.89 49.88
CA PRO A 370 10.84 40.20 49.24
C PRO A 370 11.32 40.03 47.77
N GLY A 371 11.40 40.99 46.85
CA GLY A 371 11.33 42.44 46.85
C GLY A 371 12.24 42.97 45.71
N ALA A 372 11.65 43.76 44.80
CA ALA A 372 12.24 44.80 43.94
C ALA A 372 13.23 44.47 42.80
N ALA A 373 12.83 44.87 41.58
CA ALA A 373 13.70 45.37 40.50
C ALA A 373 13.05 46.65 39.91
N PRO A 374 13.81 47.72 39.58
CA PRO A 374 13.24 48.94 39.02
C PRO A 374 13.40 49.03 37.48
N THR A 375 12.38 49.62 36.86
CA THR A 375 12.34 50.32 35.56
C THR A 375 13.08 51.67 35.66
N GLY A 376 13.61 52.36 34.63
CA GLY A 376 13.43 52.34 33.17
C GLY A 376 14.30 53.43 32.49
N GLU A 377 14.32 53.40 31.15
CA GLU A 377 14.51 54.49 30.14
C GLU A 377 15.65 55.53 30.21
N GLY A 378 16.51 55.50 29.16
CA GLY A 378 16.73 56.60 28.18
C GLY A 378 17.72 57.74 28.47
N HIS A 379 18.78 57.87 27.64
CA HIS A 379 19.17 59.06 26.83
C HIS A 379 20.61 58.90 26.27
N CYS A 380 20.76 59.25 24.98
CA CYS A 380 21.96 59.35 24.11
C CYS A 380 22.63 58.05 23.62
#